data_AF-A0A925E6K0-F1
#
_entry.id   AF-A0A925E6K0-F1
#
_cell.length_a   1.000
_cell.length_b   1.000
_cell.length_c   1.000
_cell.angle_alpha   90.00
_cell.angle_beta   90.00
_cell.angle_gamma   90.00
#
_symmetry.space_group_name_H-M   'P 1'
#
loop_
_entity.id
_entity.type
_entity.pdbx_description
1 polymer ?
#
loop_
_entity_poly.entity_id
_entity_poly.type
_entity_poly.pdbx_seq_one_letter_code
_entity_poly.pdbx_strand_id
1 'polypeptide(L)'
;MKRIIGLMTAVILIVTAQAKFPIGKQNVEKLCGCFEVEFKYAETFSPNPAYKFHEREEISGGTELIFPVEVGDKKIVMQHLLVITDSTIIKHWREDWTYENLVIWKYKGNKVWVKEQLTAEQVRGKWTQSVWEVSDAPRYQGASEWINTDGKTFWQNTADAPLPRREYTIRYDYNILKRTNRIILTNDGWVHEQDNQKIIRDKATEKLLAEEKGINSYKKVEDSKCSAAKVYWGKNKE
;
A
#
# COMPACT_ATOMS: atom_id res chain seq x y z
N MET A 1 27.88 -58.20 -46.32
CA MET A 1 26.88 -57.65 -45.38
C MET A 1 27.10 -56.14 -45.27
N LYS A 2 26.26 -55.31 -45.91
CA LYS A 2 26.34 -53.83 -45.81
C LYS A 2 25.56 -53.38 -44.57
N ARG A 3 26.25 -52.79 -43.58
CA ARG A 3 25.60 -52.18 -42.40
C ARG A 3 25.17 -50.76 -42.76
N ILE A 4 23.86 -50.52 -42.78
CA ILE A 4 23.27 -49.18 -42.89
C ILE A 4 23.26 -48.61 -41.47
N ILE A 5 24.03 -47.55 -41.23
CA ILE A 5 24.00 -46.79 -39.98
C ILE A 5 22.90 -45.74 -40.15
N GLY A 6 21.76 -45.96 -39.50
CA GLY A 6 20.68 -44.98 -39.42
C GLY A 6 21.05 -43.86 -38.45
N LEU A 7 21.15 -42.63 -38.95
CA LEU A 7 21.41 -41.44 -38.15
C LEU A 7 20.09 -41.02 -37.47
N MET A 8 19.95 -41.27 -36.18
CA MET A 8 18.79 -40.85 -35.39
C MET A 8 18.98 -39.38 -34.98
N THR A 9 18.25 -38.47 -35.61
CA THR A 9 18.32 -37.04 -35.30
C THR A 9 17.45 -36.75 -34.07
N ALA A 10 18.08 -36.46 -32.93
CA ALA A 10 17.37 -36.02 -31.73
C ALA A 10 16.97 -34.54 -31.89
N VAL A 11 15.67 -34.27 -31.91
CA VAL A 11 15.13 -32.90 -31.89
C VAL A 11 15.18 -32.41 -30.45
N ILE A 12 16.07 -31.46 -30.16
CA ILE A 12 16.15 -30.77 -28.87
C ILE A 12 15.09 -29.67 -28.88
N LEU A 13 13.99 -29.88 -28.14
CA LEU A 13 13.03 -28.83 -27.83
C LEU A 13 13.67 -27.86 -26.83
N ILE A 14 14.11 -26.70 -27.32
CA ILE A 14 14.52 -25.59 -26.47
C ILE A 14 13.25 -24.96 -25.92
N VAL A 15 12.89 -25.32 -24.68
CA VAL A 15 11.86 -24.59 -23.92
C VAL A 15 12.47 -23.24 -23.53
N THR A 16 12.11 -22.19 -24.26
CA THR A 16 12.42 -20.83 -23.84
C THR A 16 11.58 -20.53 -22.60
N ALA A 17 12.24 -20.37 -21.46
CA ALA A 17 11.59 -19.86 -20.25
C ALA A 17 11.14 -18.42 -20.53
N GLN A 18 9.86 -18.22 -20.86
CA GLN A 18 9.27 -16.89 -20.78
C GLN A 18 9.47 -16.39 -19.35
N ALA A 19 10.06 -15.20 -19.21
CA ALA A 19 10.13 -14.52 -17.92
C ALA A 19 8.71 -14.38 -17.39
N LYS A 20 8.35 -15.17 -16.37
CA LYS A 20 7.04 -15.06 -15.73
C LYS A 20 7.01 -13.73 -15.00
N PHE A 21 6.15 -12.82 -15.44
CA PHE A 21 5.88 -11.57 -14.72
C PHE A 21 5.53 -11.88 -13.25
N PRO A 22 5.98 -11.07 -12.28
CA PRO A 22 5.63 -11.31 -10.89
C PRO A 22 4.13 -11.42 -10.67
N ILE A 23 3.72 -12.45 -9.94
CA ILE A 23 2.33 -12.69 -9.60
C ILE A 23 1.80 -11.44 -8.88
N GLY A 24 0.67 -10.91 -9.32
CA GLY A 24 0.06 -9.73 -8.72
C GLY A 24 0.60 -8.38 -9.20
N LYS A 25 1.58 -8.31 -10.12
CA LYS A 25 2.02 -7.03 -10.70
C LYS A 25 0.86 -6.21 -11.29
N GLN A 26 -0.02 -6.89 -12.02
CA GLN A 26 -1.22 -6.31 -12.62
C GLN A 26 -2.17 -5.71 -11.57
N ASN A 27 -2.21 -6.30 -10.37
CA ASN A 27 -3.06 -5.82 -9.28
C ASN A 27 -2.50 -4.53 -8.68
N VAL A 28 -1.17 -4.46 -8.55
CA VAL A 28 -0.47 -3.23 -8.17
C VAL A 28 -0.72 -2.14 -9.23
N GLU A 29 -0.57 -2.44 -10.52
CA GLU A 29 -0.81 -1.47 -11.61
C GLU A 29 -2.24 -0.93 -11.64
N LYS A 30 -3.24 -1.71 -11.22
CA LYS A 30 -4.65 -1.27 -11.11
C LYS A 30 -4.88 -0.20 -10.03
N LEU A 31 -3.93 0.02 -9.12
CA LEU A 31 -3.99 1.11 -8.13
C LEU A 31 -3.73 2.48 -8.76
N CYS A 32 -3.15 2.53 -9.96
CA CYS A 32 -2.93 3.76 -10.72
C CYS A 32 -4.19 4.21 -11.48
N GLY A 33 -4.34 5.53 -11.60
CA GLY A 33 -5.45 6.18 -12.29
C GLY A 33 -5.82 7.52 -11.68
N CYS A 34 -6.90 8.09 -12.21
CA CYS A 34 -7.57 9.24 -11.60
C CYS A 34 -8.76 8.73 -10.77
N PHE A 35 -8.83 9.14 -9.52
CA PHE A 35 -9.85 8.66 -8.58
C PHE A 35 -10.55 9.80 -7.86
N GLU A 36 -11.86 9.72 -7.72
CA GLU A 36 -12.58 10.45 -6.68
C GLU A 36 -12.33 9.75 -5.35
N VAL A 37 -11.87 10.50 -4.34
CA VAL A 37 -11.42 9.94 -3.07
C VAL A 37 -12.24 10.40 -1.88
N GLU A 38 -12.53 9.45 -0.99
CA GLU A 38 -13.24 9.68 0.26
C GLU A 38 -12.55 8.91 1.38
N PHE A 39 -12.38 9.55 2.54
CA PHE A 39 -11.75 8.96 3.71
C PHE A 39 -12.71 9.00 4.90
N LYS A 40 -12.98 7.84 5.49
CA LYS A 40 -13.90 7.67 6.63
C LYS A 40 -13.20 6.95 7.77
N TYR A 41 -13.26 7.51 8.97
CA TYR A 41 -12.67 6.91 10.17
C TYR A 41 -13.63 7.00 11.35
N ALA A 42 -13.76 5.91 12.10
CA ALA A 42 -14.52 5.89 13.34
C ALA A 42 -13.86 4.94 14.34
N GLU A 43 -13.67 5.41 15.57
CA GLU A 43 -13.32 4.51 16.67
C GLU A 43 -14.53 3.60 16.98
N THR A 44 -14.28 2.32 17.23
CA THR A 44 -15.33 1.29 17.29
C THR A 44 -15.45 0.65 18.68
N PHE A 45 -14.33 0.19 19.23
CA PHE A 45 -14.29 -0.55 20.49
C PHE A 45 -13.14 -0.06 21.36
N SER A 46 -13.33 -0.08 22.67
CA SER A 46 -12.26 0.15 23.65
C SER A 46 -12.40 -0.88 24.77
N PRO A 47 -11.29 -1.41 25.30
CA PRO A 47 -11.34 -2.25 26.50
C PRO A 47 -11.70 -1.45 27.77
N ASN A 48 -11.64 -0.11 27.72
CA ASN A 48 -12.07 0.74 28.81
C ASN A 48 -13.55 1.14 28.63
N PRO A 49 -14.47 0.67 29.49
CA PRO A 49 -15.90 0.99 29.37
C PRO A 49 -16.22 2.48 29.58
N ALA A 50 -15.31 3.25 30.20
CA ALA A 50 -15.46 4.69 30.38
C ALA A 50 -14.80 5.51 29.25
N TYR A 51 -14.23 4.87 28.23
CA TYR A 51 -13.62 5.56 27.11
C TYR A 51 -14.66 6.35 26.33
N LYS A 52 -14.35 7.61 26.03
CA LYS A 52 -15.16 8.47 25.17
C LYS A 52 -14.56 8.44 23.78
N PHE A 53 -15.29 7.86 22.84
CA PHE A 53 -14.86 7.81 21.44
C PHE A 53 -14.77 9.21 20.85
N HIS A 54 -13.76 9.40 20.01
CA HIS A 54 -13.65 10.61 19.21
C HIS A 54 -14.72 10.64 18.10
N GLU A 55 -15.09 11.84 17.66
CA GLU A 55 -16.05 12.05 16.58
C GLU A 55 -15.62 11.32 15.31
N ARG A 56 -16.61 10.81 14.57
CA ARG A 56 -16.39 10.20 13.27
C ARG A 56 -15.85 11.25 12.32
N GLU A 57 -14.84 10.86 11.55
CA GLU A 57 -14.28 11.68 10.49
C GLU A 57 -14.80 11.21 9.14
N GLU A 58 -15.33 12.14 8.34
CA GLU A 58 -15.64 11.93 6.94
C GLU A 58 -15.03 13.07 6.13
N ILE A 59 -14.10 12.75 5.25
CA ILE A 59 -13.31 13.69 4.47
C ILE A 59 -13.52 13.37 3.00
N SER A 60 -14.18 14.28 2.28
CA SER A 60 -14.18 14.25 0.82
C SER A 60 -12.86 14.85 0.33
N GLY A 61 -12.00 14.03 -0.27
CA GLY A 61 -10.66 14.44 -0.70
C GLY A 61 -10.60 15.07 -2.09
N GLY A 62 -11.74 15.17 -2.78
CA GLY A 62 -11.79 15.63 -4.17
C GLY A 62 -11.31 14.55 -5.12
N THR A 63 -10.30 14.85 -5.93
CA THR A 63 -9.73 13.89 -6.90
C THR A 63 -8.27 13.62 -6.59
N GLU A 64 -7.81 12.37 -6.68
CA GLU A 64 -6.43 11.96 -6.49
C GLU A 64 -5.90 11.31 -7.76
N LEU A 65 -4.78 11.84 -8.27
CA LEU A 65 -4.02 11.21 -9.35
C LEU A 65 -2.97 10.29 -8.74
N ILE A 66 -3.02 9.02 -9.10
CA ILE A 66 -2.05 8.00 -8.72
C ILE A 66 -1.39 7.50 -9.99
N PHE A 67 -0.07 7.61 -10.07
CA PHE A 67 0.66 7.26 -11.27
C PHE A 67 2.05 6.72 -10.95
N PRO A 68 2.59 5.82 -11.79
CA PRO A 68 3.92 5.30 -11.57
C PRO A 68 4.97 6.37 -11.92
N VAL A 69 5.98 6.51 -11.07
CA VAL A 69 7.19 7.28 -11.31
C VAL A 69 8.39 6.37 -11.63
N GLU A 70 8.31 5.09 -11.27
CA GLU A 70 9.27 4.04 -11.63
C GLU A 70 8.49 2.75 -11.91
N VAL A 71 8.79 2.06 -13.01
CA VAL A 71 8.22 0.75 -13.33
C VAL A 71 9.36 -0.18 -13.76
N GLY A 72 9.59 -1.22 -12.96
CA GLY A 72 10.48 -2.33 -13.27
C GLY A 72 9.75 -3.67 -13.17
N ASP A 73 10.50 -4.76 -13.30
CA ASP A 73 9.92 -6.10 -13.21
C ASP A 73 9.43 -6.41 -11.79
N LYS A 74 10.29 -6.18 -10.79
CA LYS A 74 10.03 -6.46 -9.37
C LYS A 74 9.74 -5.22 -8.53
N LYS A 75 9.64 -4.03 -9.13
CA LYS A 75 9.45 -2.78 -8.39
C LYS A 75 8.55 -1.81 -9.15
N ILE A 76 7.61 -1.21 -8.44
CA ILE A 76 6.78 -0.10 -8.94
C ILE A 76 6.78 0.97 -7.87
N VAL A 77 7.11 2.21 -8.23
CA VAL A 77 7.02 3.37 -7.33
C VAL A 77 5.91 4.25 -7.85
N MET A 78 4.97 4.62 -6.99
CA MET A 78 3.80 5.42 -7.34
C MET A 78 3.77 6.70 -6.52
N GLN A 79 3.41 7.79 -7.20
CA GLN A 79 3.18 9.08 -6.56
C GLN A 79 1.69 9.37 -6.56
N HIS A 80 1.22 9.86 -5.41
CA HIS A 80 -0.14 10.34 -5.21
C HIS A 80 -0.16 11.86 -5.18
N LEU A 81 -1.02 12.47 -5.99
CA LEU A 81 -1.27 13.91 -6.00
C LEU A 81 -2.75 14.17 -5.74
N LEU A 82 -3.05 14.86 -4.64
CA LEU A 82 -4.41 15.23 -4.27
C LEU A 82 -4.75 16.58 -4.90
N VAL A 83 -5.88 16.64 -5.61
CA VAL A 83 -6.44 17.84 -6.23
C VAL A 83 -7.61 18.30 -5.36
N ILE A 84 -7.37 19.31 -4.54
CA ILE A 84 -8.42 19.95 -3.73
C ILE A 84 -9.22 20.91 -4.60
N THR A 85 -8.51 21.70 -5.41
CA THR A 85 -9.06 22.53 -6.49
C THR A 85 -8.10 22.49 -7.67
N ASP A 86 -8.51 22.96 -8.84
CA ASP A 86 -7.64 23.06 -10.02
C ASP A 86 -6.36 23.88 -9.77
N SER A 87 -6.37 24.74 -8.76
CA SER A 87 -5.23 25.58 -8.36
C SER A 87 -4.46 25.05 -7.15
N THR A 88 -5.00 24.06 -6.43
CA THR A 88 -4.44 23.53 -5.18
C THR A 88 -4.16 22.04 -5.33
N ILE A 89 -2.91 21.71 -5.67
CA ILE A 89 -2.40 20.35 -5.81
C ILE A 89 -1.42 20.08 -4.69
N ILE A 90 -1.59 18.95 -4.00
CA ILE A 90 -0.74 18.52 -2.89
C ILE A 90 -0.04 17.22 -3.26
N LYS A 91 1.29 17.17 -3.10
CA LYS A 91 2.03 15.89 -3.06
C LYS A 91 1.56 15.14 -1.82
N HIS A 92 0.68 14.15 -1.98
CA HIS A 92 -0.06 13.57 -0.86
C HIS A 92 0.77 12.50 -0.14
N TRP A 93 1.22 11.48 -0.87
CA TRP A 93 2.07 10.41 -0.35
C TRP A 93 2.70 9.63 -1.50
N ARG A 94 3.71 8.83 -1.19
CA ARG A 94 4.33 7.91 -2.15
C ARG A 94 4.19 6.50 -1.63
N GLU A 95 3.98 5.56 -2.53
CA GLU A 95 4.08 4.14 -2.20
C GLU A 95 5.00 3.39 -3.15
N ASP A 96 5.78 2.48 -2.57
CA ASP A 96 6.71 1.64 -3.30
C ASP A 96 6.26 0.19 -3.12
N TRP A 97 6.07 -0.50 -4.23
CA TRP A 97 5.72 -1.90 -4.28
C TRP A 97 6.95 -2.69 -4.75
N THR A 98 7.48 -3.56 -3.90
CA THR A 98 8.65 -4.39 -4.22
C THR A 98 8.33 -5.88 -4.05
N TYR A 99 8.47 -6.65 -5.11
CA TYR A 99 8.21 -8.09 -5.13
C TYR A 99 9.37 -8.87 -4.50
N GLU A 100 9.06 -9.79 -3.58
CA GLU A 100 10.02 -10.63 -2.87
C GLU A 100 11.13 -9.83 -2.16
N ASN A 101 10.77 -8.69 -1.56
CA ASN A 101 11.72 -7.81 -0.91
C ASN A 101 12.30 -8.45 0.36
N LEU A 102 13.60 -8.71 0.37
CA LEU A 102 14.34 -9.34 1.48
C LEU A 102 14.58 -8.41 2.68
N VAL A 103 14.16 -7.15 2.60
CA VAL A 103 14.31 -6.16 3.66
C VAL A 103 12.95 -5.57 4.01
N ILE A 104 12.64 -5.49 5.29
CA ILE A 104 11.47 -4.73 5.77
C ILE A 104 11.86 -3.79 6.90
N TRP A 105 11.31 -2.59 6.89
CA TRP A 105 11.46 -1.61 7.97
C TRP A 105 10.24 -1.64 8.88
N LYS A 106 10.45 -1.96 10.16
CA LYS A 106 9.39 -2.02 11.16
C LYS A 106 9.48 -0.82 12.09
N TYR A 107 8.37 -0.10 12.23
CA TYR A 107 8.25 0.96 13.21
C TYR A 107 8.22 0.38 14.63
N LYS A 108 8.98 0.96 15.56
CA LYS A 108 9.04 0.53 16.96
C LYS A 108 8.51 1.58 17.94
N GLY A 109 7.94 2.67 17.45
CA GLY A 109 7.54 3.82 18.26
C GLY A 109 8.64 4.84 18.41
N ASN A 110 8.29 6.02 18.94
CA ASN A 110 9.25 7.10 19.24
C ASN A 110 10.17 7.46 18.06
N LYS A 111 9.62 7.43 16.84
CA LYS A 111 10.35 7.71 15.58
C LYS A 111 11.48 6.71 15.28
N VAL A 112 11.50 5.55 15.93
CA VAL A 112 12.49 4.50 15.70
C VAL A 112 12.00 3.51 14.65
N TRP A 113 12.88 3.25 13.68
CA TRP A 113 12.70 2.27 12.63
C TRP A 113 13.80 1.21 12.70
N VAL A 114 13.41 -0.06 12.68
CA VAL A 114 14.35 -1.18 12.70
C VAL A 114 14.29 -1.89 11.36
N LYS A 115 15.45 -2.04 10.73
CA LYS A 115 15.62 -2.84 9.53
C LYS A 115 15.68 -4.32 9.92
N GLU A 116 14.86 -5.14 9.26
CA GLU A 116 14.87 -6.59 9.42
C GLU A 116 15.19 -7.25 8.08
N GLN A 117 16.09 -8.23 8.12
CA GLN A 117 16.43 -9.06 6.98
C GLN A 117 15.52 -10.29 6.98
N LEU A 118 14.83 -10.51 5.86
CA LEU A 118 13.95 -11.65 5.63
C LEU A 118 14.65 -12.70 4.74
N THR A 119 14.22 -13.95 4.86
CA THR A 119 14.65 -15.04 3.99
C THR A 119 13.86 -15.06 2.69
N ALA A 120 14.43 -15.69 1.65
CA ALA A 120 13.73 -15.87 0.37
C ALA A 120 12.40 -16.64 0.51
N GLU A 121 12.29 -17.54 1.49
CA GLU A 121 11.06 -18.26 1.79
C GLU A 121 9.99 -17.35 2.39
N GLN A 122 10.36 -16.45 3.31
CA GLN A 122 9.41 -15.54 3.95
C GLN A 122 8.76 -14.56 2.97
N VAL A 123 9.45 -14.22 1.88
CA VAL A 123 9.04 -13.18 0.92
C VAL A 123 8.51 -13.73 -0.40
N ARG A 124 8.68 -15.04 -0.64
CA ARG A 124 8.28 -15.71 -1.88
C ARG A 124 6.84 -15.39 -2.24
N GLY A 125 6.59 -14.93 -3.46
CA GLY A 125 5.23 -14.61 -3.92
C GLY A 125 4.62 -13.33 -3.33
N LYS A 126 5.30 -12.64 -2.42
CA LYS A 126 4.77 -11.47 -1.71
C LYS A 126 5.21 -10.16 -2.35
N TRP A 127 4.32 -9.19 -2.30
CA TRP A 127 4.63 -7.80 -2.53
C TRP A 127 4.75 -7.07 -1.20
N THR A 128 5.82 -6.30 -1.06
CA THR A 128 6.02 -5.35 0.04
C THR A 128 5.57 -3.97 -0.40
N GLN A 129 4.55 -3.43 0.27
CA GLN A 129 4.15 -2.02 0.18
C GLN A 129 4.96 -1.21 1.19
N SER A 130 5.63 -0.15 0.73
CA SER A 130 6.29 0.84 1.58
C SER A 130 5.64 2.19 1.39
N VAL A 131 5.08 2.75 2.46
CA VAL A 131 4.34 4.00 2.42
C VAL A 131 5.17 5.12 3.02
N TRP A 132 5.25 6.24 2.29
CA TRP A 132 6.02 7.42 2.63
C TRP A 132 5.11 8.64 2.72
N GLU A 133 5.32 9.50 3.72
CA GLU A 133 4.58 10.74 3.89
C GLU A 133 4.98 11.80 2.85
N VAL A 134 4.30 12.96 2.86
CA VAL A 134 4.59 14.12 2.02
C VAL A 134 6.09 14.51 2.05
N SER A 135 6.71 14.43 3.23
CA SER A 135 8.12 14.77 3.45
C SER A 135 9.08 13.61 3.14
N ASP A 136 8.60 12.56 2.47
CA ASP A 136 9.31 11.30 2.20
C ASP A 136 9.78 10.58 3.48
N ALA A 137 9.17 10.89 4.63
CA ALA A 137 9.39 10.16 5.87
C ALA A 137 8.66 8.80 5.81
N PRO A 138 9.27 7.70 6.30
CA PRO A 138 8.62 6.39 6.31
C PRO A 138 7.39 6.42 7.23
N ARG A 139 6.28 5.84 6.75
CA ARG A 139 5.02 5.75 7.50
C ARG A 139 4.72 4.33 7.96
N TYR A 140 4.81 3.34 7.06
CA TYR A 140 4.78 1.91 7.39
C TYR A 140 5.26 1.07 6.21
N GLN A 141 5.67 -0.17 6.50
CA GLN A 141 5.92 -1.18 5.49
C GLN A 141 5.18 -2.47 5.84
N GLY A 142 4.63 -3.12 4.83
CA GLY A 142 3.89 -4.36 4.95
C GLY A 142 4.19 -5.29 3.80
N ALA A 143 4.22 -6.60 4.03
CA ALA A 143 4.44 -7.60 3.00
C ALA A 143 3.34 -8.66 3.02
N SER A 144 2.75 -8.95 1.86
CA SER A 144 1.72 -9.99 1.72
C SER A 144 1.57 -10.42 0.27
N GLU A 145 0.81 -11.48 0.05
CA GLU A 145 0.41 -11.94 -1.27
C GLU A 145 -0.88 -11.22 -1.72
N TRP A 146 -1.09 -11.13 -3.03
CA TRP A 146 -2.41 -10.82 -3.56
C TRP A 146 -3.25 -12.10 -3.53
N ILE A 147 -4.37 -12.05 -2.82
CA ILE A 147 -5.29 -13.17 -2.65
C ILE A 147 -6.50 -12.93 -3.54
N ASN A 148 -6.95 -13.97 -4.24
CA ASN A 148 -8.23 -13.97 -4.95
C ASN A 148 -9.12 -15.08 -4.36
N THR A 149 -10.23 -14.68 -3.76
CA THR A 149 -11.20 -15.60 -3.14
C THR A 149 -12.59 -14.96 -3.14
N ASP A 150 -13.64 -15.76 -3.33
CA ASP A 150 -15.04 -15.32 -3.40
C ASP A 150 -15.28 -14.12 -4.33
N GLY A 151 -14.58 -14.11 -5.48
CA GLY A 151 -14.67 -13.03 -6.47
C GLY A 151 -14.01 -11.71 -6.06
N LYS A 152 -13.31 -11.67 -4.92
CA LYS A 152 -12.58 -10.50 -4.42
C LYS A 152 -11.08 -10.70 -4.58
N THR A 153 -10.40 -9.70 -5.12
CA THR A 153 -8.94 -9.65 -5.15
C THR A 153 -8.45 -8.61 -4.15
N PHE A 154 -7.65 -9.03 -3.17
CA PHE A 154 -7.13 -8.12 -2.14
C PHE A 154 -5.71 -8.45 -1.71
N TRP A 155 -5.03 -7.45 -1.16
CA TRP A 155 -3.74 -7.57 -0.49
C TRP A 155 -3.93 -7.10 0.96
N GLN A 156 -3.45 -7.90 1.93
CA GLN A 156 -3.65 -7.58 3.34
C GLN A 156 -2.40 -7.81 4.18
N ASN A 157 -2.04 -6.82 4.99
CA ASN A 157 -0.94 -6.91 5.96
C ASN A 157 -1.33 -6.28 7.31
N THR A 158 -0.51 -6.50 8.33
CA THR A 158 -0.51 -5.67 9.55
C THR A 158 0.86 -5.05 9.77
N ALA A 159 0.92 -3.76 10.11
CA ALA A 159 2.15 -3.04 10.39
C ALA A 159 1.93 -1.95 11.44
N ASP A 160 2.94 -1.74 12.28
CA ASP A 160 2.98 -0.58 13.17
C ASP A 160 3.38 0.66 12.37
N ALA A 161 2.79 1.79 12.74
CA ALA A 161 3.01 3.10 12.13
C ALA A 161 3.02 4.20 13.20
N PRO A 162 3.62 5.37 12.91
CA PRO A 162 3.34 6.59 13.63
C PRO A 162 1.85 6.95 13.61
N LEU A 163 1.48 7.92 14.44
CA LEU A 163 0.15 8.53 14.38
C LEU A 163 -0.12 9.06 12.96
N PRO A 164 -1.37 9.08 12.48
CA PRO A 164 -1.70 9.72 11.23
C PRO A 164 -1.60 11.25 11.39
N ARG A 165 -1.26 11.97 10.32
CA ARG A 165 -1.11 13.43 10.33
C ARG A 165 -2.29 14.18 10.96
N ARG A 166 -3.52 13.72 10.69
CA ARG A 166 -4.76 14.27 11.24
C ARG A 166 -4.81 14.29 12.78
N GLU A 167 -3.99 13.47 13.44
CA GLU A 167 -4.00 13.30 14.89
C GLU A 167 -2.77 13.92 15.59
N TYR A 168 -1.75 14.39 14.84
CA TYR A 168 -0.48 14.90 15.42
C TYR A 168 -0.65 16.05 16.43
N THR A 169 -1.72 16.85 16.32
CA THR A 169 -1.95 18.02 17.16
C THR A 169 -3.20 17.91 18.03
N ILE A 170 -3.92 16.78 17.97
CA ILE A 170 -5.19 16.59 18.68
C ILE A 170 -5.23 15.30 19.51
N ARG A 171 -4.28 14.38 19.30
CA ARG A 171 -4.14 13.15 20.06
C ARG A 171 -2.78 13.08 20.73
N TYR A 172 -2.79 12.73 22.00
CA TYR A 172 -1.60 12.58 22.85
C TYR A 172 -1.69 11.36 23.77
N ASP A 173 -2.73 10.54 23.58
CA ASP A 173 -3.18 9.44 24.43
C ASP A 173 -2.69 8.06 23.96
N TYR A 174 -1.98 7.99 22.83
CA TYR A 174 -1.35 6.78 22.31
C TYR A 174 -0.13 7.12 21.44
N ASN A 175 0.71 6.14 21.14
CA ASN A 175 1.98 6.36 20.43
C ASN A 175 2.30 5.37 19.30
N ILE A 176 1.48 4.34 19.12
CA ILE A 176 1.57 3.39 18.00
C ILE A 176 0.20 3.25 17.35
N LEU A 177 0.14 3.42 16.04
CA LEU A 177 -1.01 2.96 15.27
C LEU A 177 -0.65 1.62 14.63
N LYS A 178 -1.21 0.53 15.15
CA LYS A 178 -1.06 -0.79 14.53
C LYS A 178 -2.17 -0.97 13.50
N ARG A 179 -1.78 -0.96 12.23
CA ARG A 179 -2.68 -0.87 11.09
C ARG A 179 -2.79 -2.22 10.42
N THR A 180 -3.98 -2.80 10.39
CA THR A 180 -4.28 -3.88 9.44
C THR A 180 -4.81 -3.24 8.17
N ASN A 181 -3.99 -3.22 7.12
CA ASN A 181 -4.36 -2.64 5.83
C ASN A 181 -4.89 -3.75 4.93
N ARG A 182 -6.03 -3.53 4.29
CA ARG A 182 -6.58 -4.38 3.24
C ARG A 182 -6.90 -3.52 2.01
N ILE A 183 -6.13 -3.70 0.95
CA ILE A 183 -6.37 -3.07 -0.36
C ILE A 183 -7.19 -4.04 -1.18
N ILE A 184 -8.40 -3.65 -1.55
CA ILE A 184 -9.38 -4.47 -2.27
C ILE A 184 -9.59 -3.84 -3.64
N LEU A 185 -9.36 -4.61 -4.69
CA LEU A 185 -9.70 -4.19 -6.04
C LEU A 185 -11.19 -4.37 -6.28
N THR A 186 -11.79 -3.39 -6.95
CA THR A 186 -13.21 -3.37 -7.34
C THR A 186 -13.33 -3.16 -8.84
N ASN A 187 -14.54 -3.26 -9.37
CA ASN A 187 -14.77 -3.07 -10.81
C ASN A 187 -14.57 -1.61 -11.25
N ASP A 188 -14.79 -0.66 -10.34
CA ASP A 188 -14.76 0.78 -10.59
C ASP A 188 -13.66 1.49 -9.80
N GLY A 189 -12.61 0.78 -9.37
CA GLY A 189 -11.48 1.36 -8.64
C GLY A 189 -10.97 0.43 -7.55
N TRP A 190 -10.73 0.96 -6.35
CA TRP A 190 -10.28 0.15 -5.22
C TRP A 190 -10.62 0.80 -3.88
N VAL A 191 -10.60 -0.01 -2.82
CA VAL A 191 -10.86 0.41 -1.44
C VAL A 191 -9.70 -0.02 -0.57
N HIS A 192 -9.24 0.88 0.29
CA HIS A 192 -8.32 0.57 1.39
C HIS A 192 -9.09 0.57 2.70
N GLU A 193 -9.48 -0.63 3.12
CA GLU A 193 -10.03 -0.87 4.43
C GLU A 193 -8.90 -0.97 5.46
N GLN A 194 -9.15 -0.42 6.63
CA GLN A 194 -8.22 -0.42 7.74
C GLN A 194 -8.93 -0.88 9.00
N ASP A 195 -8.36 -1.88 9.66
CA ASP A 195 -8.72 -2.25 11.03
C ASP A 195 -7.53 -1.82 11.91
N ASN A 196 -7.64 -0.64 12.51
CA ASN A 196 -6.57 0.01 13.25
C ASN A 196 -6.72 -0.25 14.75
N GLN A 197 -5.59 -0.43 15.43
CA GLN A 197 -5.49 -0.44 16.88
C GLN A 197 -4.63 0.75 17.31
N LYS A 198 -5.19 1.64 18.14
CA LYS A 198 -4.47 2.73 18.80
C LYS A 198 -3.85 2.17 20.07
N ILE A 199 -2.53 2.18 20.15
CA ILE A 199 -1.77 1.45 21.16
C ILE A 199 -0.88 2.41 21.94
N ILE A 200 -0.90 2.25 23.27
CA ILE A 200 0.04 2.82 24.20
C ILE A 200 1.12 1.77 24.44
N ARG A 201 2.32 2.02 23.95
CA ARG A 201 3.47 1.14 24.09
C ARG A 201 4.58 1.83 24.87
N ASP A 202 5.00 1.23 25.97
CA ASP A 202 6.21 1.60 26.69
C ASP A 202 7.28 0.50 26.57
N LYS A 203 8.37 0.57 27.35
CA LYS A 203 9.46 -0.43 27.26
C LYS A 203 9.06 -1.84 27.69
N ALA A 204 8.05 -1.98 28.54
CA ALA A 204 7.69 -3.23 29.20
C ALA A 204 6.26 -3.71 28.85
N THR A 205 5.39 -2.80 28.42
CA THR A 205 3.97 -3.08 28.23
C THR A 205 3.42 -2.52 26.93
N GLU A 206 2.37 -3.18 26.44
CA GLU A 206 1.58 -2.75 25.29
C GLU A 206 0.10 -2.81 25.68
N LYS A 207 -0.59 -1.67 25.59
CA LYS A 207 -1.99 -1.53 25.95
C LYS A 207 -2.80 -0.99 24.78
N LEU A 208 -3.89 -1.67 24.45
CA LEU A 208 -4.89 -1.17 23.52
C LEU A 208 -5.67 -0.01 24.16
N LEU A 209 -5.68 1.14 23.50
CA LEU A 209 -6.52 2.28 23.86
C LEU A 209 -7.91 2.15 23.23
N ALA A 210 -7.94 2.04 21.90
CA ALA A 210 -9.16 1.93 21.12
C ALA A 210 -8.87 1.26 19.77
N GLU A 211 -9.88 0.60 19.21
CA GLU A 211 -9.94 0.14 17.84
C GLU A 211 -10.60 1.21 16.96
N GLU A 212 -10.19 1.28 15.70
CA GLU A 212 -10.71 2.22 14.72
C GLU A 212 -10.91 1.53 13.37
N LYS A 213 -12.09 1.69 12.79
CA LYS A 213 -12.36 1.31 11.40
C LYS A 213 -12.06 2.49 10.49
N GLY A 214 -11.21 2.26 9.49
CA GLY A 214 -10.94 3.20 8.41
C GLY A 214 -11.38 2.66 7.05
N ILE A 215 -11.89 3.52 6.20
CA ILE A 215 -12.22 3.21 4.80
C ILE A 215 -11.76 4.38 3.94
N ASN A 216 -10.81 4.10 3.05
CA ASN A 216 -10.40 5.01 2.00
C ASN A 216 -10.90 4.46 0.66
N SER A 217 -11.82 5.17 0.01
CA SER A 217 -12.39 4.78 -1.27
C SER A 217 -11.71 5.53 -2.41
N TYR A 218 -11.37 4.81 -3.47
CA TYR A 218 -10.76 5.35 -4.69
C TYR A 218 -11.63 4.93 -5.87
N LYS A 219 -12.64 5.75 -6.16
CA LYS A 219 -13.56 5.50 -7.27
C LYS A 219 -12.98 6.07 -8.55
N LYS A 220 -12.70 5.21 -9.53
CA LYS A 220 -12.08 5.60 -10.79
C LYS A 220 -12.99 6.56 -11.55
N VAL A 221 -12.39 7.61 -12.07
CA VAL A 221 -13.05 8.65 -12.87
C VAL A 221 -12.25 8.91 -14.14
N GLU A 222 -12.84 9.69 -15.06
CA GLU A 222 -12.17 10.11 -16.28
C GLU A 222 -10.85 10.83 -15.97
N ASP A 223 -9.82 10.48 -16.73
CA ASP A 223 -8.46 10.99 -16.61
C ASP A 223 -8.35 12.52 -16.72
N SER A 224 -9.34 13.15 -17.37
CA SER A 224 -9.46 14.60 -17.52
C SER A 224 -9.70 15.31 -16.18
N LYS A 225 -10.33 14.65 -15.20
CA LYS A 225 -10.52 15.22 -13.85
C LYS A 225 -9.20 15.44 -13.09
N CYS A 226 -8.13 14.74 -13.49
CA CYS A 226 -6.79 14.89 -12.89
C CYS A 226 -5.84 15.76 -13.74
N SER A 227 -6.34 16.50 -14.72
CA SER A 227 -5.48 17.25 -15.65
C SER A 227 -4.60 18.28 -14.93
N ALA A 228 -5.14 18.96 -13.91
CA ALA A 228 -4.38 19.91 -13.09
C ALA A 228 -3.18 19.24 -12.38
N ALA A 229 -3.37 18.05 -11.82
CA ALA A 229 -2.28 17.28 -11.20
C ALA A 229 -1.21 16.86 -12.21
N LYS A 230 -1.61 16.44 -13.43
CA LYS A 230 -0.66 16.07 -14.51
C LYS A 230 0.21 17.28 -14.92
N VAL A 231 -0.42 18.45 -15.08
CA VAL A 231 0.29 19.70 -15.40
C VAL A 231 1.21 20.13 -14.26
N TYR A 232 0.72 20.06 -13.02
CA TYR A 232 1.51 20.37 -11.82
C TYR A 232 2.75 19.48 -11.74
N TRP A 233 2.60 18.16 -11.90
CA TRP A 233 3.72 17.23 -11.85
C TRP A 233 4.77 17.54 -12.91
N GLY A 234 4.35 17.81 -14.15
CA GLY A 234 5.26 18.14 -15.24
C GLY A 234 6.17 19.35 -14.97
N LYS A 235 5.73 20.28 -14.11
CA LYS A 235 6.47 21.50 -13.74
C LYS A 235 7.31 21.37 -12.47
N ASN A 236 6.99 20.41 -11.60
CA ASN A 236 7.55 20.30 -10.24
C ASN A 236 8.19 18.92 -10.00
N LYS A 237 8.80 18.34 -11.03
CA LYS A 237 9.39 16.98 -11.02
C LYS A 237 10.68 16.84 -10.21
N GLU A 238 11.05 17.88 -9.45
CA GLU A 238 12.26 17.91 -8.63
C GLU A 238 12.03 17.34 -7.23
#